data_AF-A0A8H5NHM7-F1
#
_entry.id   AF-A0A8H5NHM7-F1
#
_cell.length_a   1.000
_cell.length_b   1.000
_cell.length_c   1.000
_cell.angle_alpha   90.00
_cell.angle_beta   90.00
_cell.angle_gamma   90.00
#
_symmetry.space_group_name_H-M   'P 1'
#
loop_
_entity.id
_entity.type
_entity.pdbx_description
1 polymer ?
#
loop_
_entity_poly.entity_id
_entity_poly.type
_entity_poly.pdbx_seq_one_letter_code
_entity_poly.pdbx_strand_id
1 'polypeptide(L)'
;MGKPDNWVPVQEGLAFQPPKLKVVYIGVGYAGLMLSYQYKHGDTPLEQFMDLKIYERNDDIGGTWLVTNFLELHATFLHISTHSPLSRIPPGANSTPQVQRYGDTSRAPRIILSSIWDDNTGKWRLEIRQGHSRDIVHEEADIVINATGFLSKWTLPTIAGLENSKGKLIHTAAWDTSLDWSDKRVAIIGNGSSVVQLLSQMQPTAAKIVNYARSPLWISSAFVSEFAPEGKNFTYTDQEIQAFKDDEGMFFQLRHSIEHSMNKFFRVSVKDSPE
;
A
#
# COMPACT_ATOMS: atom_id res chain seq x y z
N MET A 1 30.93 -25.05 -23.78
CA MET A 1 30.88 -24.55 -25.18
C MET A 1 29.88 -23.41 -25.21
N GLY A 2 30.31 -22.21 -25.59
CA GLY A 2 29.43 -21.04 -25.70
C GLY A 2 28.50 -21.15 -26.90
N LYS A 3 27.34 -20.51 -26.83
CA LYS A 3 26.39 -20.41 -27.95
C LYS A 3 27.01 -19.54 -29.06
N PRO A 4 26.80 -19.88 -30.35
CA PRO A 4 27.32 -19.10 -31.48
C PRO A 4 26.67 -17.71 -31.59
N ASP A 5 27.32 -16.77 -32.28
CA ASP A 5 26.91 -15.36 -32.40
C ASP A 5 25.51 -15.15 -33.01
N ASN A 6 25.01 -16.13 -33.76
CA ASN A 6 23.69 -16.12 -34.40
C ASN A 6 22.67 -17.05 -33.71
N TRP A 7 22.94 -17.44 -32.47
CA TRP A 7 22.04 -18.31 -31.74
C TRP A 7 20.73 -17.59 -31.42
N VAL A 8 19.65 -18.03 -32.04
CA VAL A 8 18.29 -17.60 -31.70
C VAL A 8 17.66 -18.69 -30.82
N PRO A 9 17.22 -18.37 -29.59
CA PRO A 9 16.47 -19.32 -28.78
C PRO A 9 15.22 -19.75 -29.54
N VAL A 10 15.13 -21.04 -29.89
CA VAL A 10 13.90 -21.63 -30.41
C VAL A 10 12.94 -21.77 -29.23
N GLN A 11 11.79 -21.09 -29.28
CA GLN A 11 10.73 -21.32 -28.31
C GLN A 11 10.08 -22.68 -28.61
N GLU A 12 10.12 -23.60 -27.65
CA GLU A 12 9.33 -24.83 -27.70
C GLU A 12 7.84 -24.49 -27.50
N GLY A 13 7.00 -24.74 -28.50
CA GLY A 13 5.57 -24.42 -28.44
C GLY A 13 4.87 -24.46 -29.80
N LEU A 14 3.54 -24.36 -29.79
CA LEU A 14 2.76 -24.22 -31.02
C LEU A 14 3.03 -22.84 -31.64
N ALA A 15 3.31 -22.81 -32.94
CA ALA A 15 3.41 -21.56 -33.67
C ALA A 15 2.12 -20.75 -33.51
N PHE A 16 2.25 -19.42 -33.36
CA PHE A 16 1.14 -18.46 -33.22
C PHE A 16 0.33 -18.55 -31.91
N GLN A 17 0.79 -19.29 -30.90
CA GLN A 17 0.31 -19.17 -29.53
C GLN A 17 1.42 -18.57 -28.65
N PRO A 18 1.40 -17.26 -28.36
CA PRO A 18 2.40 -16.68 -27.48
C PRO A 18 2.27 -17.33 -26.09
N PRO A 19 3.37 -17.83 -25.49
CA PRO A 19 3.33 -18.34 -24.13
C PRO A 19 2.95 -17.21 -23.17
N LYS A 20 2.23 -17.54 -22.10
CA LYS A 20 1.95 -16.56 -21.05
C LYS A 20 3.25 -16.08 -20.42
N LEU A 21 3.33 -14.77 -20.19
CA LEU A 21 4.45 -14.17 -19.47
C LEU A 21 4.40 -14.59 -18.00
N LYS A 22 5.51 -15.06 -17.43
CA LYS A 22 5.60 -15.30 -16.00
C LYS A 22 5.84 -13.98 -15.28
N VAL A 23 4.87 -13.52 -14.51
CA VAL A 23 4.93 -12.23 -13.83
C VAL A 23 4.97 -12.45 -12.33
N VAL A 24 5.98 -11.88 -11.67
CA VAL A 24 6.06 -11.82 -10.21
C VAL A 24 5.78 -10.40 -9.74
N TYR A 25 4.81 -10.27 -8.84
CA TYR A 25 4.43 -9.02 -8.20
C TYR A 25 4.80 -9.04 -6.72
N ILE A 26 5.43 -7.96 -6.24
CA ILE A 26 5.97 -7.89 -4.88
C ILE A 26 5.21 -6.83 -4.08
N GLY A 27 4.48 -7.27 -3.05
CA GLY A 27 3.67 -6.46 -2.14
C GLY A 27 2.18 -6.53 -2.47
N VAL A 28 1.33 -6.73 -1.46
CA VAL A 28 -0.13 -6.76 -1.59
C VAL A 28 -0.72 -5.53 -0.88
N GLY A 29 -0.21 -4.36 -1.28
CA GLY A 29 -0.87 -3.08 -1.04
C GLY A 29 -1.97 -2.81 -2.06
N TYR A 30 -2.51 -1.60 -2.05
CA TYR A 30 -3.61 -1.21 -2.94
C TYR A 30 -3.35 -1.49 -4.43
N ALA A 31 -2.14 -1.19 -4.90
CA ALA A 31 -1.74 -1.44 -6.29
C ALA A 31 -1.77 -2.95 -6.65
N GLY A 32 -1.36 -3.81 -5.71
CA GLY A 32 -1.40 -5.26 -5.90
C GLY A 32 -2.83 -5.80 -5.94
N LEU A 33 -3.72 -5.24 -5.12
CA LEU A 33 -5.15 -5.56 -5.16
C LEU A 33 -5.78 -5.17 -6.49
N MET A 34 -5.48 -3.96 -6.99
CA MET A 34 -5.96 -3.49 -8.28
C MET A 34 -5.47 -4.37 -9.43
N LEU A 35 -4.18 -4.74 -9.45
CA LEU A 35 -3.67 -5.65 -10.48
C LEU A 35 -4.34 -7.02 -10.39
N SER A 36 -4.51 -7.57 -9.18
CA SER A 36 -5.18 -8.87 -8.98
C SER A 36 -6.62 -8.86 -9.51
N TYR A 37 -7.31 -7.73 -9.33
CA TYR A 37 -8.65 -7.54 -9.88
C TYR A 37 -8.62 -7.49 -11.42
N GLN A 38 -7.77 -6.65 -12.00
CA GLN A 38 -7.62 -6.53 -13.47
C GLN A 38 -7.20 -7.86 -14.11
N TYR A 39 -6.41 -8.67 -13.40
CA TYR A 39 -5.96 -9.98 -13.85
C TYR A 39 -7.12 -10.93 -14.16
N LYS A 40 -8.17 -10.95 -13.34
CA LYS A 40 -9.35 -11.84 -13.52
C LYS A 40 -10.58 -11.15 -14.12
N HIS A 41 -10.75 -9.87 -13.85
CA HIS A 41 -12.04 -9.18 -13.98
C HIS A 41 -11.95 -7.84 -14.73
N GLY A 42 -10.78 -7.48 -15.26
CA GLY A 42 -10.69 -6.32 -16.15
C GLY A 42 -11.47 -6.56 -17.44
N ASP A 43 -11.79 -5.49 -18.17
CA ASP A 43 -12.46 -5.56 -19.49
C ASP A 43 -11.70 -6.48 -20.46
N THR A 44 -10.38 -6.56 -20.28
CA THR A 44 -9.51 -7.53 -20.91
C THR A 44 -8.74 -8.28 -19.81
N PRO A 45 -9.23 -9.46 -19.36
CA PRO A 45 -8.60 -10.21 -18.27
C PRO A 45 -7.13 -10.52 -18.59
N LEU A 46 -6.21 -10.14 -17.71
CA LEU A 46 -4.78 -10.34 -17.97
C LEU A 46 -4.33 -11.80 -17.87
N GLU A 47 -5.13 -12.67 -17.22
CA GLU A 47 -4.83 -14.11 -17.11
C GLU A 47 -4.67 -14.83 -18.45
N GLN A 48 -5.20 -14.26 -19.54
CA GLN A 48 -4.99 -14.79 -20.89
C GLN A 48 -3.58 -14.51 -21.44
N PHE A 49 -2.86 -13.52 -20.89
CA PHE A 49 -1.54 -13.06 -21.36
C PHE A 49 -0.40 -13.36 -20.39
N MET A 50 -0.69 -13.53 -19.09
CA MET A 50 0.33 -13.73 -18.07
C MET A 50 -0.10 -14.75 -17.02
N ASP A 51 0.89 -15.42 -16.43
CA ASP A 51 0.76 -16.18 -15.20
C ASP A 51 1.29 -15.30 -14.06
N LEU A 52 0.40 -14.85 -13.18
CA LEU A 52 0.72 -13.91 -12.11
C LEU A 52 0.94 -14.64 -10.78
N LYS A 53 2.11 -14.42 -10.16
CA LYS A 53 2.38 -14.76 -8.76
C LYS A 53 2.59 -13.51 -7.94
N ILE A 54 2.00 -13.47 -6.76
CA ILE A 54 2.08 -12.31 -5.87
C ILE A 54 2.67 -12.73 -4.53
N TYR A 55 3.64 -11.96 -4.04
CA TYR A 55 4.30 -12.20 -2.75
C TYR A 55 4.06 -11.04 -1.79
N GLU A 56 3.68 -11.37 -0.55
CA GLU A 56 3.52 -10.43 0.55
C GLU A 56 4.41 -10.84 1.71
N ARG A 57 5.13 -9.88 2.29
CA ARG A 57 6.07 -10.13 3.40
C ARG A 57 5.39 -10.16 4.76
N ASN A 58 4.21 -9.56 4.89
CA ASN A 58 3.43 -9.50 6.12
C ASN A 58 2.48 -10.70 6.20
N ASP A 59 1.91 -10.93 7.39
CA ASP A 59 0.95 -12.02 7.64
C ASP A 59 -0.42 -11.78 7.01
N ASP A 60 -0.67 -10.56 6.53
CA ASP A 60 -1.91 -10.17 5.90
C ASP A 60 -1.63 -9.17 4.77
N ILE A 61 -2.68 -8.84 4.04
CA ILE A 61 -2.69 -7.87 2.94
C ILE A 61 -3.00 -6.45 3.43
N GLY A 62 -2.75 -5.46 2.58
CA GLY A 62 -3.11 -4.05 2.84
C GLY A 62 -1.93 -3.09 2.69
N GLY A 63 -0.69 -3.61 2.64
CA GLY A 63 0.52 -2.82 2.45
C GLY A 63 0.68 -1.79 3.58
N THR A 64 0.78 -0.50 3.24
CA THR A 64 0.90 0.59 4.22
C THR A 64 -0.21 0.53 5.27
N TRP A 65 -1.47 0.31 4.87
CA TRP A 65 -2.63 0.30 5.79
C TRP A 65 -2.55 -0.78 6.85
N LEU A 66 -1.87 -1.89 6.57
CA LEU A 66 -1.66 -2.96 7.52
C LEU A 66 -0.62 -2.56 8.58
N VAL A 67 0.47 -1.90 8.17
CA VAL A 67 1.61 -1.59 9.05
C VAL A 67 1.46 -0.25 9.78
N THR A 68 0.72 0.70 9.22
CA THR A 68 0.38 1.99 9.88
C THR A 68 -0.99 1.90 10.53
N ASN A 69 -1.16 0.95 11.45
CA ASN A 69 -2.41 0.73 12.17
C ASN A 69 -2.52 1.55 13.47
N PHE A 70 -1.63 2.51 13.69
CA PHE A 70 -1.80 3.46 14.78
C PHE A 70 -3.04 4.30 14.49
N LEU A 71 -4.08 4.09 15.31
CA LEU A 71 -5.30 4.88 15.44
C LEU A 71 -5.83 5.48 14.13
N GLU A 72 -6.90 4.87 13.59
CA GLU A 72 -7.73 5.42 12.49
C GLU A 72 -6.99 6.37 11.56
N LEU A 73 -5.88 5.90 10.97
CA LEU A 73 -5.06 6.74 10.10
C LEU A 73 -5.97 7.35 9.05
N HIS A 74 -6.17 8.67 9.14
CA HIS A 74 -6.93 9.39 8.14
C HIS A 74 -6.08 9.36 6.89
N ALA A 75 -6.51 8.57 5.91
CA ALA A 75 -6.07 8.75 4.55
C ALA A 75 -6.28 10.23 4.22
N THR A 76 -5.21 10.97 3.97
CA THR A 76 -5.32 12.35 3.44
C THR A 76 -6.00 12.38 2.07
N PHE A 77 -6.27 11.21 1.49
CA PHE A 77 -6.93 11.01 0.22
C PHE A 77 -8.08 10.04 0.46
N LEU A 78 -9.32 10.45 0.19
CA LEU A 78 -10.44 9.51 0.12
C LEU A 78 -10.09 8.49 -0.97
N HIS A 79 -9.79 7.26 -0.56
CA HIS A 79 -9.33 6.22 -1.48
C HIS A 79 -10.49 5.71 -2.31
N ILE A 80 -10.71 6.34 -3.45
CA ILE A 80 -11.66 5.89 -4.46
C ILE A 80 -10.86 5.33 -5.63
N SER A 81 -10.71 4.00 -5.70
CA SER A 81 -10.37 3.36 -6.97
C SER A 81 -11.53 3.60 -7.93
N THR A 82 -11.27 4.36 -8.99
CA THR A 82 -12.26 4.76 -9.97
C THR A 82 -12.67 3.64 -10.94
N HIS A 83 -12.08 2.44 -10.83
CA HIS A 83 -12.22 1.37 -11.83
C HIS A 83 -12.24 -0.05 -11.24
N SER A 84 -12.70 -0.26 -10.00
CA SER A 84 -12.78 -1.60 -9.42
C SER A 84 -13.90 -1.71 -8.38
N PRO A 85 -14.59 -2.86 -8.23
CA PRO A 85 -15.47 -3.17 -7.11
C PRO A 85 -14.77 -3.13 -5.75
N LEU A 86 -13.43 -2.99 -5.71
CA LEU A 86 -12.68 -2.59 -4.50
C LEU A 86 -13.08 -1.20 -3.98
N SER A 87 -13.78 -0.39 -4.78
CA SER A 87 -14.44 0.85 -4.35
C SER A 87 -15.61 0.63 -3.40
N ARG A 88 -16.00 -0.64 -3.15
CA ARG A 88 -16.99 -1.04 -2.13
C ARG A 88 -16.36 -1.25 -0.75
N ILE A 89 -15.06 -0.94 -0.58
CA ILE A 89 -14.36 -0.99 0.70
C ILE A 89 -14.43 0.42 1.33
N PRO A 90 -15.21 0.62 2.41
CA PRO A 90 -15.22 1.90 3.11
C PRO A 90 -13.82 2.27 3.60
N PRO A 91 -13.45 3.57 3.61
CA PRO A 91 -12.26 4.04 4.30
C PRO A 91 -12.30 3.56 5.76
N GLY A 92 -11.29 2.81 6.20
CA GLY A 92 -11.20 2.30 7.57
C GLY A 92 -11.92 0.97 7.84
N ALA A 93 -12.66 0.41 6.87
CA ALA A 93 -13.11 -0.98 6.99
C ALA A 93 -11.95 -1.91 6.66
N ASN A 94 -11.70 -2.88 7.56
CA ASN A 94 -10.83 -4.02 7.32
C ASN A 94 -11.05 -4.55 5.89
N SER A 95 -10.09 -4.28 5.00
CA SER A 95 -10.09 -4.69 3.57
C SER A 95 -9.92 -6.21 3.40
N THR A 96 -9.83 -6.93 4.51
CA THR A 96 -9.48 -8.34 4.65
C THR A 96 -10.49 -9.33 4.04
N PRO A 97 -11.82 -9.12 4.04
CA PRO A 97 -12.74 -10.17 3.60
C PRO A 97 -12.86 -10.36 2.08
N GLN A 98 -12.64 -9.31 1.26
CA GLN A 98 -12.93 -9.39 -0.18
C GLN A 98 -11.73 -9.81 -1.04
N VAL A 99 -10.51 -9.51 -0.61
CA VAL A 99 -9.29 -9.82 -1.38
C VAL A 99 -8.98 -11.32 -1.42
N GLN A 100 -9.47 -12.09 -0.45
CA GLN A 100 -9.31 -13.55 -0.39
C GLN A 100 -9.85 -14.28 -1.63
N ARG A 101 -10.58 -13.61 -2.54
CA ARG A 101 -11.15 -14.21 -3.75
C ARG A 101 -10.28 -14.09 -5.01
N TYR A 102 -9.22 -13.29 -5.02
CA TYR A 102 -8.62 -12.83 -6.29
C TYR A 102 -7.22 -13.39 -6.65
N GLY A 103 -6.59 -14.24 -5.82
CA GLY A 103 -5.33 -14.90 -6.18
C GLY A 103 -5.00 -16.11 -5.30
N ASP A 104 -4.07 -16.96 -5.75
CA ASP A 104 -3.45 -18.02 -4.93
C ASP A 104 -2.51 -17.37 -3.91
N THR A 105 -3.10 -16.68 -2.93
CA THR A 105 -2.36 -16.09 -1.83
C THR A 105 -2.02 -17.22 -0.87
N SER A 106 -0.87 -17.85 -1.09
CA SER A 106 -0.27 -18.69 -0.05
C SER A 106 -0.23 -17.88 1.24
N ARG A 107 -1.04 -18.27 2.23
CA ARG A 107 -1.20 -17.52 3.50
C ARG A 107 0.09 -17.31 4.27
N ALA A 108 1.13 -18.07 3.96
CA ALA A 108 2.44 -17.89 4.56
C ALA A 108 3.14 -16.66 3.95
N PRO A 109 3.67 -15.74 4.77
CA PRO A 109 4.45 -14.62 4.27
C PRO A 109 5.60 -15.09 3.40
N ARG A 110 5.93 -14.35 2.34
CA ARG A 110 7.03 -14.62 1.43
C ARG A 110 7.82 -13.34 1.20
N ILE A 111 9.09 -13.40 1.52
CA ILE A 111 9.99 -12.24 1.52
C ILE A 111 10.94 -12.40 0.34
N ILE A 112 10.87 -11.50 -0.62
CA ILE A 112 11.85 -11.42 -1.71
C ILE A 112 13.15 -10.86 -1.13
N LEU A 113 14.21 -11.66 -1.20
CA LEU A 113 15.55 -11.31 -0.74
C LEU A 113 16.37 -10.67 -1.87
N SER A 114 16.22 -11.17 -3.09
CA SER A 114 16.91 -10.68 -4.28
C SER A 114 16.07 -10.87 -5.55
N SER A 115 16.26 -9.97 -6.51
CA SER A 115 15.74 -10.07 -7.87
C SER A 115 16.85 -9.64 -8.82
N ILE A 116 17.46 -10.59 -9.54
CA ILE A 116 18.63 -10.35 -10.39
C ILE A 116 18.27 -10.76 -11.83
N TRP A 117 18.51 -9.86 -12.77
CA TRP A 117 18.34 -10.16 -14.19
C TRP A 117 19.47 -11.05 -14.71
N ASP A 118 19.14 -12.10 -15.46
CA ASP A 118 20.10 -12.95 -16.16
C ASP A 118 19.99 -12.72 -17.68
N ASP A 119 20.99 -12.03 -18.24
CA ASP A 119 21.06 -11.73 -19.67
C ASP A 119 21.12 -12.98 -20.57
N ASN A 120 21.63 -14.11 -20.06
CA ASN A 120 21.78 -15.33 -20.85
C ASN A 120 20.44 -16.04 -21.09
N THR A 121 19.51 -15.89 -20.14
CA THR A 121 18.18 -16.52 -20.18
C THR A 121 17.09 -15.51 -20.50
N GLY A 122 17.35 -14.21 -20.34
CA GLY A 122 16.35 -13.16 -20.47
C GLY A 122 15.27 -13.25 -19.40
N LYS A 123 15.64 -13.67 -18.19
CA LYS A 123 14.73 -13.88 -17.06
C LYS A 123 15.25 -13.21 -15.80
N TRP A 124 14.33 -12.81 -14.93
CA TRP A 124 14.63 -12.48 -13.54
C TRP A 124 14.76 -13.75 -12.72
N ARG A 125 15.83 -13.84 -11.93
CA ARG A 125 16.02 -14.84 -10.88
C ARG A 125 15.71 -14.23 -9.52
N LEU A 126 14.86 -14.90 -8.78
CA LEU A 126 14.33 -14.45 -7.50
C LEU A 126 14.75 -15.41 -6.39
N GLU A 127 15.17 -14.86 -5.26
CA GLU A 127 15.34 -15.61 -4.01
C GLU A 127 14.24 -15.22 -3.04
N ILE A 128 13.48 -16.22 -2.58
CA ILE A 128 12.26 -16.02 -1.81
C ILE A 128 12.37 -16.81 -0.51
N ARG A 129 12.33 -16.10 0.62
CA ARG A 129 12.26 -16.73 1.94
C ARG A 129 10.81 -16.94 2.35
N GLN A 130 10.49 -18.12 2.87
CA GLN A 130 9.15 -18.42 3.39
C GLN A 130 9.03 -17.97 4.85
N GLY A 131 8.43 -16.80 5.07
CA GLY A 131 8.17 -16.23 6.38
C GLY A 131 9.44 -16.10 7.23
N HIS A 132 9.39 -16.69 8.42
CA HIS A 132 10.52 -16.77 9.35
C HIS A 132 11.38 -18.03 9.17
N SER A 133 11.07 -18.89 8.19
CA SER A 133 11.89 -20.07 7.91
C SER A 133 13.26 -19.66 7.36
N ARG A 134 14.21 -20.59 7.44
CA ARG A 134 15.52 -20.43 6.77
C ARG A 134 15.50 -20.91 5.32
N ASP A 135 14.36 -21.44 4.86
CA ASP A 135 14.24 -22.04 3.55
C ASP A 135 14.13 -20.94 2.49
N ILE A 136 14.96 -21.08 1.45
CA ILE A 136 14.99 -20.20 0.29
C ILE A 136 14.45 -20.99 -0.89
N VAL A 137 13.43 -20.44 -1.54
CA VAL A 137 12.91 -20.92 -2.82
C VAL A 137 13.47 -20.01 -3.91
N HIS A 138 13.91 -20.63 -5.00
CA HIS A 138 14.31 -19.92 -6.20
C HIS A 138 13.18 -19.93 -7.22
N GLU A 139 12.91 -18.79 -7.83
CA GLU A 139 11.94 -18.66 -8.91
C GLU A 139 12.50 -17.86 -10.08
N GLU A 140 11.96 -18.12 -11.27
CA GLU A 140 12.26 -17.36 -12.48
C GLU A 140 11.00 -16.68 -13.02
N ALA A 141 11.15 -15.43 -13.47
CA ALA A 141 10.07 -14.62 -14.03
C ALA A 141 10.52 -13.87 -15.29
N ASP A 142 9.58 -13.61 -16.19
CA ASP A 142 9.77 -12.70 -17.33
C ASP A 142 9.75 -11.24 -16.86
N ILE A 143 8.84 -10.92 -15.95
CA ILE A 143 8.61 -9.57 -15.44
C ILE A 143 8.56 -9.62 -13.91
N VAL A 144 9.26 -8.69 -13.28
CA VAL A 144 9.15 -8.42 -11.84
C VAL A 144 8.57 -7.03 -11.65
N ILE A 145 7.44 -6.95 -10.94
CA ILE A 145 6.79 -5.70 -10.57
C ILE A 145 7.04 -5.47 -9.09
N ASN A 146 7.91 -4.50 -8.77
CA ASN A 146 8.17 -4.11 -7.40
C ASN A 146 7.14 -3.07 -6.94
N ALA A 147 6.23 -3.48 -6.06
CA ALA A 147 5.18 -2.63 -5.48
C ALA A 147 5.23 -2.64 -3.94
N THR A 148 6.42 -2.73 -3.35
CA THR A 148 6.61 -2.78 -1.88
C THR A 148 6.24 -1.48 -1.15
N GLY A 149 5.94 -0.42 -1.90
CA GLY A 149 5.77 0.93 -1.39
C GLY A 149 7.06 1.50 -0.77
N PHE A 150 6.94 2.68 -0.17
CA PHE A 150 8.07 3.43 0.40
C PHE A 150 7.99 3.63 1.94
N LEU A 151 6.86 3.28 2.56
CA LEU A 151 6.61 3.52 3.99
C LEU A 151 6.90 2.30 4.89
N SER A 152 7.23 1.16 4.28
CA SER A 152 7.30 -0.13 4.97
C SER A 152 8.68 -0.43 5.59
N LYS A 153 9.73 0.29 5.20
CA LYS A 153 11.10 0.15 5.74
C LYS A 153 11.39 1.34 6.66
N TRP A 154 11.17 1.15 7.95
CA TRP A 154 11.40 2.17 8.97
C TRP A 154 12.74 1.98 9.69
N THR A 155 13.23 3.04 10.30
CA THR A 155 14.45 3.03 11.13
C THR A 155 14.29 4.01 12.28
N LEU A 156 14.88 3.72 13.44
CA LEU A 156 14.98 4.71 14.50
C LEU A 156 16.00 5.79 14.10
N PRO A 157 15.79 7.05 14.52
CA PRO A 157 16.77 8.10 14.28
C PRO A 157 18.08 7.79 15.01
N THR A 158 19.20 8.08 14.37
CA THR A 158 20.53 7.95 14.97
C THR A 158 20.74 9.09 15.97
N ILE A 159 20.40 8.84 17.25
CA ILE A 159 20.59 9.77 18.36
C ILE A 159 21.44 9.07 19.41
N ALA A 160 22.55 9.68 19.81
CA ALA A 160 23.46 9.09 20.79
C ALA A 160 22.74 8.81 22.12
N GLY A 161 22.80 7.56 22.58
CA GLY A 161 22.20 7.12 23.83
C GLY A 161 20.70 6.85 23.78
N LEU A 162 20.06 6.93 22.60
CA LEU A 162 18.64 6.62 22.43
C LEU A 162 18.32 5.18 22.85
N GLU A 163 19.21 4.25 22.52
CA GLU A 163 19.14 2.83 22.88
C GLU A 163 19.18 2.58 24.40
N ASN A 164 19.70 3.53 25.17
CA ASN A 164 19.76 3.48 26.64
C ASN A 164 18.53 4.11 27.31
N SER A 165 17.53 4.53 26.53
CA SER A 165 16.26 5.03 27.05
C SER A 165 15.59 4.00 27.95
N LYS A 166 15.23 4.43 29.17
CA LYS A 166 14.41 3.62 30.09
C LYS A 166 12.92 3.63 29.72
N GLY A 167 12.52 4.50 28.78
CA GLY A 167 11.17 4.57 28.24
C GLY A 167 10.99 3.70 27.01
N LYS A 168 9.74 3.35 26.70
CA LYS A 168 9.38 2.56 25.52
C LYS A 168 9.65 3.36 24.24
N LEU A 169 10.45 2.80 23.34
CA LEU A 169 10.72 3.36 22.01
C LEU A 169 9.76 2.74 21.00
N ILE A 170 9.04 3.57 20.24
CA ILE A 170 8.05 3.13 19.26
C ILE A 170 8.22 3.96 17.99
N HIS A 171 8.22 3.30 16.84
CA HIS A 171 8.12 3.96 15.54
C HIS A 171 6.69 3.87 15.03
N THR A 172 6.15 4.94 14.44
CA THR A 172 4.77 4.99 13.90
C THR A 172 4.50 3.98 12.77
N ALA A 173 5.53 3.32 12.24
CA ALA A 173 5.41 2.32 11.17
C ALA A 173 5.54 0.87 11.70
N ALA A 174 5.73 0.73 13.02
CA ALA A 174 5.71 -0.52 13.78
C ALA A 174 4.98 -0.25 15.09
N TRP A 175 3.74 0.19 14.96
CA TRP A 175 2.96 0.63 16.11
C TRP A 175 2.59 -0.52 17.02
N ASP A 176 2.58 -0.24 18.31
CA ASP A 176 2.10 -1.16 19.31
C ASP A 176 0.68 -0.75 19.74
N THR A 177 -0.32 -1.52 19.32
CA THR A 177 -1.73 -1.27 19.62
C THR A 177 -2.09 -1.46 21.09
N SER A 178 -1.19 -2.04 21.90
CA SER A 178 -1.34 -2.13 23.36
C SER A 178 -0.81 -0.91 24.11
N LEU A 179 -0.23 0.07 23.40
CA LEU A 179 0.31 1.28 24.02
C LEU A 179 -0.81 2.14 24.60
N ASP A 180 -0.85 2.25 25.92
CA ASP A 180 -1.55 3.33 26.63
C ASP A 180 -0.58 4.48 26.89
N TRP A 181 -0.97 5.72 26.57
CA TRP A 181 -0.20 6.94 26.81
C TRP A 181 -0.83 7.85 27.89
N SER A 182 -1.93 7.42 28.50
CA SER A 182 -2.62 8.17 29.55
C SER A 182 -1.69 8.45 30.72
N ASP A 183 -1.67 9.71 31.17
CA ASP A 183 -0.81 10.23 32.24
C ASP A 183 0.70 10.07 32.01
N LYS A 184 1.13 9.71 30.79
CA LYS A 184 2.55 9.55 30.46
C LYS A 184 3.19 10.84 29.94
N ARG A 185 4.49 10.92 30.11
CA ARG A 185 5.34 11.93 29.46
C ARG A 185 5.84 11.37 28.14
N VAL A 186 5.42 11.97 27.04
CA VAL A 186 5.69 11.51 25.67
C VAL A 186 6.64 12.47 24.97
N ALA A 187 7.70 11.94 24.37
CA ALA A 187 8.56 12.67 23.44
C ALA A 187 8.27 12.17 22.02
N ILE A 188 7.94 13.09 21.11
CA ILE A 188 7.70 12.80 19.70
C ILE A 188 8.85 13.42 18.90
N ILE A 189 9.47 12.64 18.02
CA ILE A 189 10.57 13.10 17.15
C ILE A 189 10.07 13.12 15.71
N GLY A 190 10.12 14.29 15.08
CA GLY A 190 9.60 14.53 13.73
C GLY A 190 8.26 15.26 13.76
N ASN A 191 7.84 15.79 12.60
CA ASN A 191 6.60 16.53 12.46
C ASN A 191 5.87 16.22 11.15
N GLY A 192 6.03 15.02 10.59
CA GLY A 192 5.29 14.59 9.40
C GLY A 192 3.81 14.34 9.69
N SER A 193 3.07 13.90 8.67
CA SER A 193 1.63 13.62 8.76
C SER A 193 1.27 12.68 9.92
N SER A 194 2.08 11.64 10.16
CA SER A 194 1.87 10.72 11.29
C SER A 194 1.86 11.44 12.64
N VAL A 195 2.71 12.45 12.83
CA VAL A 195 2.77 13.21 14.09
C VAL A 195 1.60 14.17 14.19
N VAL A 196 1.21 14.82 13.10
CA VAL A 196 0.02 15.70 13.08
C VAL A 196 -1.22 14.93 13.54
N GLN A 197 -1.40 13.70 13.05
CA GLN A 197 -2.53 12.84 13.41
C GLN A 197 -2.40 12.28 14.84
N LEU A 198 -1.22 11.81 15.24
CA LEU A 198 -1.01 11.18 16.54
C LEU A 198 -1.06 12.19 17.69
N LEU A 199 -0.51 13.39 17.49
CA LEU A 199 -0.41 14.41 18.53
C LEU A 199 -1.80 14.85 19.00
N SER A 200 -2.75 15.06 18.08
CA SER A 200 -4.13 15.45 18.44
C SER A 200 -4.87 14.38 19.23
N GLN A 201 -4.55 13.09 19.01
CA GLN A 201 -5.14 11.97 19.75
C GLN A 201 -4.48 11.77 21.13
N MET A 202 -3.19 12.03 21.25
CA MET A 202 -2.45 11.88 22.52
C MET A 202 -2.70 13.04 23.49
N GLN A 203 -2.87 14.26 22.97
CA GLN A 203 -2.93 15.47 23.77
C GLN A 203 -4.01 15.47 24.86
N PRO A 204 -5.21 14.89 24.66
CA PRO A 204 -6.26 14.89 25.69
C PRO A 204 -5.91 14.09 26.96
N THR A 205 -5.08 13.04 26.87
CA THR A 205 -4.84 12.11 27.99
C THR A 205 -3.38 12.02 28.44
N ALA A 206 -2.41 12.44 27.62
CA ALA A 206 -1.01 12.44 28.01
C ALA A 206 -0.70 13.53 29.06
N ALA A 207 0.08 13.21 30.10
CA ALA A 207 0.46 14.19 31.12
C ALA A 207 1.35 15.31 30.56
N LYS A 208 2.22 15.00 29.59
CA LYS A 208 3.05 15.99 28.89
C LYS A 208 3.52 15.47 27.55
N ILE A 209 3.42 16.27 26.51
CA ILE A 209 3.97 15.98 25.18
C ILE A 209 5.07 17.00 24.87
N VAL A 210 6.21 16.52 24.38
CA VAL A 210 7.28 17.36 23.81
C VAL A 210 7.53 16.88 22.38
N ASN A 211 7.26 17.76 21.41
CA ASN A 211 7.48 17.48 19.98
C ASN A 211 8.77 18.13 19.49
N TYR A 212 9.71 17.33 18.99
CA TYR A 212 10.98 17.75 18.42
C TYR A 212 10.88 17.78 16.88
N ALA A 213 10.62 18.98 16.34
CA ALA A 213 10.55 19.21 14.90
C ALA A 213 11.86 19.81 14.36
N ARG A 214 12.40 19.24 13.27
CA ARG A 214 13.62 19.77 12.61
C ARG A 214 13.33 21.01 11.77
N SER A 215 12.20 21.02 11.08
CA SER A 215 11.77 22.07 10.15
C SER A 215 10.29 22.33 10.38
N PRO A 216 9.76 23.54 10.11
CA PRO A 216 8.31 23.77 10.16
C PRO A 216 7.56 22.90 9.16
N LEU A 217 6.32 22.51 9.50
CA LEU A 217 5.39 21.83 8.59
C LEU A 217 4.23 22.78 8.26
N TRP A 218 3.89 22.88 6.97
CA TRP A 218 2.68 23.53 6.52
C TRP A 218 1.48 22.61 6.71
N ILE A 219 0.43 23.10 7.37
CA ILE A 219 -0.79 22.35 7.63
C ILE A 219 -1.93 23.03 6.88
N SER A 220 -2.62 22.26 6.02
CA SER A 220 -3.83 22.69 5.33
C SER A 220 -5.08 22.11 6.00
N SER A 221 -6.25 22.58 5.57
CA SER A 221 -7.50 21.85 5.81
C SER A 221 -7.44 20.46 5.18
N ALA A 222 -8.28 19.54 5.68
CA ALA A 222 -8.45 18.24 5.07
C ALA A 222 -8.88 18.38 3.60
N PHE A 223 -8.29 17.55 2.73
CA PHE A 223 -8.75 17.45 1.34
C PHE A 223 -10.19 16.94 1.32
N VAL A 224 -10.93 17.32 0.28
CA VAL A 224 -12.31 16.88 0.04
C VAL A 224 -13.25 17.07 1.25
N SER A 225 -13.01 18.12 2.05
CA SER A 225 -13.83 18.45 3.22
C SER A 225 -15.30 18.69 2.89
N GLU A 226 -15.62 18.99 1.63
CA GLU A 226 -17.01 19.10 1.14
C GLU A 226 -17.75 17.76 1.14
N PHE A 227 -17.02 16.63 1.12
CA PHE A 227 -17.59 15.29 1.17
C PHE A 227 -17.39 14.59 2.51
N ALA A 228 -16.56 15.14 3.41
CA ALA A 228 -16.22 14.55 4.70
C ALA A 228 -16.81 15.39 5.84
N PRO A 229 -17.94 14.94 6.45
CA PRO A 229 -18.49 15.60 7.63
C PRO A 229 -17.42 15.77 8.71
N GLU A 230 -17.33 16.97 9.29
CA GLU A 230 -16.33 17.34 10.30
C GLU A 230 -14.85 17.23 9.85
N GLY A 231 -14.57 17.03 8.56
CA GLY A 231 -13.22 16.80 8.06
C GLY A 231 -12.61 15.47 8.50
N LYS A 232 -13.45 14.49 8.86
CA LYS A 232 -13.04 13.15 9.30
C LYS A 232 -13.47 12.09 8.30
N ASN A 233 -12.83 10.93 8.37
CA ASN A 233 -13.36 9.74 7.72
C ASN A 233 -14.75 9.42 8.27
N PHE A 234 -15.63 8.97 7.40
CA PHE A 234 -16.99 8.57 7.76
C PHE A 234 -17.32 7.26 7.05
N THR A 235 -18.27 6.54 7.62
CA THR A 235 -18.76 5.29 7.07
C THR A 235 -20.10 5.56 6.40
N TYR A 236 -20.23 5.14 5.14
CA TYR A 236 -21.53 5.12 4.48
C TYR A 236 -22.47 4.17 5.19
N THR A 237 -23.72 4.58 5.35
CA THR A 237 -24.80 3.75 5.88
C THR A 237 -25.06 2.56 4.95
N ASP A 238 -25.63 1.48 5.48
CA ASP A 238 -26.02 0.32 4.67
C ASP A 238 -27.00 0.70 3.54
N GLN A 239 -27.84 1.70 3.78
CA GLN A 239 -28.77 2.24 2.78
C GLN A 239 -28.04 2.95 1.63
N GLU A 240 -27.06 3.80 1.94
CA GLU A 240 -26.22 4.45 0.93
C GLU A 240 -25.41 3.41 0.14
N ILE A 241 -24.80 2.44 0.84
CA ILE A 241 -24.08 1.33 0.21
C ILE A 241 -25.00 0.54 -0.72
N GLN A 242 -26.26 0.31 -0.32
CA GLN A 242 -27.23 -0.39 -1.16
C GLN A 242 -27.64 0.47 -2.37
N ALA A 243 -27.88 1.78 -2.18
CA ALA A 243 -28.16 2.70 -3.28
C ALA A 243 -27.03 2.73 -4.32
N PHE A 244 -25.76 2.72 -3.88
CA PHE A 244 -24.60 2.63 -4.77
C PHE A 244 -24.49 1.31 -5.53
N LYS A 245 -25.05 0.22 -4.99
CA LYS A 245 -25.10 -1.07 -5.69
C LYS A 245 -26.23 -1.12 -6.70
N ASP A 246 -27.36 -0.48 -6.39
CA ASP A 246 -28.56 -0.51 -7.22
C ASP A 246 -28.49 0.52 -8.36
N ASP A 247 -27.76 1.62 -8.18
CA ASP A 247 -27.53 2.66 -9.19
C ASP A 247 -26.02 2.90 -9.40
N GLU A 248 -25.48 2.27 -10.44
CA GLU A 248 -24.08 2.46 -10.84
C GLU A 248 -23.77 3.89 -11.29
N GLY A 249 -24.77 4.61 -11.83
CA GLY A 249 -24.64 6.00 -12.26
C GLY A 249 -24.46 6.95 -11.09
N MET A 250 -25.25 6.77 -10.02
CA MET A 250 -25.11 7.52 -8.77
C MET A 250 -23.71 7.35 -8.17
N PHE A 251 -23.24 6.10 -8.07
CA PHE A 251 -21.92 5.84 -7.51
C PHE A 251 -20.80 6.39 -8.39
N PHE A 252 -20.91 6.28 -9.72
CA PHE A 252 -19.97 6.90 -10.65
C PHE A 252 -19.89 8.43 -10.46
N GLN A 253 -21.03 9.11 -10.35
CA GLN A 253 -21.07 10.57 -10.14
C GLN A 253 -20.43 10.99 -8.83
N LEU A 254 -20.64 10.25 -7.74
CA LEU A 254 -19.98 10.50 -6.46
C LEU A 254 -18.45 10.41 -6.61
N ARG A 255 -17.95 9.31 -7.20
CA ARG A 255 -16.52 9.10 -7.43
C ARG A 255 -15.90 10.21 -8.28
N HIS A 256 -16.57 10.57 -9.38
CA HIS A 256 -16.12 11.63 -10.28
C HIS A 256 -16.12 13.00 -9.60
N SER A 257 -17.09 13.28 -8.74
CA SER A 257 -17.15 14.55 -7.98
C SER A 257 -16.01 14.66 -6.97
N ILE A 258 -15.67 13.57 -6.30
CA ILE A 258 -14.54 13.52 -5.36
C ILE A 258 -13.22 13.68 -6.11
N GLU A 259 -13.02 12.97 -7.22
CA GLU A 259 -11.85 13.13 -8.08
C GLU A 259 -11.71 14.57 -8.60
N HIS A 260 -12.81 15.16 -9.08
CA HIS A 260 -12.82 16.54 -9.56
C HIS A 260 -12.42 17.53 -8.45
N SER A 261 -12.93 17.34 -7.23
CA SER A 261 -12.58 18.16 -6.07
C SER A 261 -11.10 18.11 -5.74
N MET A 262 -10.51 16.91 -5.77
CA MET A 262 -9.08 16.71 -5.55
C MET A 262 -8.23 17.37 -6.64
N ASN A 263 -8.66 17.26 -7.90
CA ASN A 263 -7.95 17.85 -9.03
C ASN A 263 -7.89 19.39 -8.98
N LYS A 264 -8.78 20.06 -8.24
CA LYS A 264 -8.68 21.52 -8.00
C LYS A 264 -7.35 21.89 -7.32
N PHE A 265 -6.80 21.00 -6.49
CA PHE A 265 -5.54 21.23 -5.78
C PHE A 265 -4.31 21.00 -6.66
N PHE A 266 -4.45 20.41 -7.86
CA PHE A 266 -3.30 20.14 -8.72
C PHE A 266 -2.48 21.41 -9.04
N ARG A 267 -3.15 22.56 -9.16
CA ARG A 267 -2.48 23.83 -9.47
C ARG A 267 -1.45 24.26 -8.45
N VAL A 268 -1.64 23.96 -7.15
CA VAL A 268 -0.64 24.29 -6.12
C VAL A 268 0.66 23.49 -6.24
N SER A 269 0.65 22.42 -7.05
CA SER A 269 1.85 21.62 -7.35
C SER A 269 2.63 22.19 -8.53
N VAL A 270 2.08 23.18 -9.24
CA VAL A 270 2.73 23.86 -10.35
C VAL A 270 3.59 24.98 -9.78
N LYS A 271 4.88 24.94 -10.09
CA LYS A 271 5.80 26.00 -9.68
C LYS A 271 5.34 27.35 -10.24
N ASP A 272 5.34 28.37 -9.39
CA ASP A 272 4.93 29.74 -9.73
C ASP A 272 3.45 29.89 -10.10
N SER A 273 2.58 28.96 -9.62
CA SER A 273 1.13 29.13 -9.70
C SER A 273 0.66 30.37 -8.91
N PRO A 274 -0.43 31.02 -9.35
CA PRO A 274 -1.08 32.07 -8.58
C PRO A 274 -1.83 31.55 -7.34
N GLU A 275 -2.16 30.25 -7.33
CA GLU A 275 -2.62 29.51 -6.14
C GLU A 275 -1.46 29.20 -5.17
#